data_AF-A0A3S1URI0-F1
#
_entry.id   AF-A0A3S1URI0-F1
#
_cell.length_a   1.000
_cell.length_b   1.000
_cell.length_c   1.000
_cell.angle_alpha   90.00
_cell.angle_beta   90.00
_cell.angle_gamma   90.00
#
_symmetry.space_group_name_H-M   'P 1'
#
loop_
_entity.id
_entity.type
_entity.pdbx_description
1 polymer ?
#
loop_
_entity_poly.entity_id
_entity_poly.type
_entity_poly.pdbx_seq_one_letter_code
_entity_poly.pdbx_strand_id
1 'polypeptide(L)'
;MTCSTERVGRLTAADRTARIRTLNDQLRQTGAGGRMVMTAGVAALPAQEIGAILLAIANFDAFDENNDPYDTHDCALLYVGDRQLFFKLDYYDRALANLSPDASDPAVTIRVMTVMLPEEY
;
A
#
# COMPACT_ATOMS: atom_id res chain seq x y z
N MET A 1 -35.15 11.18 -28.58
CA MET A 1 -34.32 12.01 -27.68
C MET A 1 -34.76 11.77 -26.25
N THR A 2 -34.01 10.95 -25.53
CA THR A 2 -33.76 11.10 -24.08
C THR A 2 -32.46 10.34 -23.84
N CYS A 3 -31.36 11.08 -23.93
CA CYS A 3 -30.06 10.63 -23.46
C CYS A 3 -30.20 10.51 -21.94
N SER A 4 -30.40 9.29 -21.45
CA SER A 4 -30.37 9.02 -20.02
C SER A 4 -28.94 9.16 -19.56
N THR A 5 -28.63 10.31 -18.97
CA THR A 5 -27.37 10.59 -18.30
C THR A 5 -27.13 9.54 -17.22
N GLU A 6 -26.16 8.67 -17.43
CA GLU A 6 -25.66 7.76 -16.39
C GLU A 6 -25.23 8.61 -15.20
N ARG A 7 -25.91 8.44 -14.06
CA ARG A 7 -25.41 8.91 -12.77
C ARG A 7 -24.12 8.14 -12.51
N VAL A 8 -22.99 8.82 -12.60
CA VAL A 8 -21.72 8.33 -12.03
C VAL A 8 -21.95 8.13 -10.54
N GLY A 9 -22.28 6.90 -10.16
CA GLY A 9 -22.67 6.53 -8.81
C GLY A 9 -21.48 6.68 -7.87
N ARG A 10 -21.67 7.45 -6.79
CA ARG A 10 -20.70 7.55 -5.70
C ARG A 10 -20.48 6.15 -5.09
N LEU A 11 -19.22 5.72 -4.97
CA LEU A 11 -18.86 4.45 -4.34
C LEU A 11 -19.43 4.34 -2.92
N THR A 12 -19.88 3.16 -2.51
CA THR A 12 -20.19 2.90 -1.09
C THR A 12 -18.91 2.86 -0.28
N ALA A 13 -19.02 2.88 1.06
CA ALA A 13 -17.85 2.74 1.93
C ALA A 13 -17.12 1.40 1.70
N ALA A 14 -17.88 0.30 1.54
CA ALA A 14 -17.32 -1.01 1.26
C ALA A 14 -16.63 -1.06 -0.12
N ASP A 15 -17.24 -0.51 -1.17
CA ASP A 15 -16.62 -0.44 -2.50
C ASP A 15 -15.36 0.41 -2.48
N ARG A 16 -15.36 1.48 -1.69
CA ARG A 16 -14.20 2.35 -1.49
C ARG A 16 -13.06 1.59 -0.80
N THR A 17 -13.35 0.87 0.28
CA THR A 17 -12.35 0.03 0.98
C THR A 17 -11.77 -1.04 0.05
N ALA A 18 -12.62 -1.77 -0.67
CA ALA A 18 -12.18 -2.78 -1.65
C ALA A 18 -11.31 -2.17 -2.77
N ARG A 19 -11.66 -0.97 -3.23
CA ARG A 19 -10.87 -0.22 -4.22
C ARG A 19 -9.50 0.17 -3.67
N ILE A 20 -9.43 0.65 -2.43
CA ILE A 20 -8.17 0.99 -1.77
C ILE A 20 -7.29 -0.26 -1.63
N ARG A 21 -7.85 -1.36 -1.12
CA ARG A 21 -7.18 -2.66 -0.99
C ARG A 21 -6.58 -3.13 -2.32
N THR A 22 -7.39 -3.12 -3.38
CA THR A 22 -6.94 -3.51 -4.73
C THR A 22 -5.72 -2.71 -5.19
N LEU A 23 -5.71 -1.40 -4.96
CA LEU A 23 -4.61 -0.53 -5.35
C LEU A 23 -3.37 -0.69 -4.46
N ASN A 24 -3.57 -1.03 -3.19
CA ASN A 24 -2.49 -1.31 -2.24
C ASN A 24 -1.82 -2.65 -2.57
N ASP A 25 -2.61 -3.68 -2.86
CA ASP A 25 -2.13 -4.98 -3.32
C ASP A 25 -1.41 -4.86 -4.65
N GLN A 26 -1.90 -4.05 -5.59
CA GLN A 26 -1.18 -3.77 -6.83
C GLN A 26 0.24 -3.26 -6.55
N LEU A 27 0.41 -2.31 -5.62
CA LEU A 27 1.73 -1.78 -5.26
C LEU A 27 2.59 -2.81 -4.52
N ARG A 28 2.06 -3.50 -3.50
CA ARG A 28 2.84 -4.52 -2.76
C ARG A 28 3.29 -5.67 -3.64
N GLN A 29 2.39 -6.20 -4.47
CA GLN A 29 2.61 -7.43 -5.22
C GLN A 29 3.46 -7.21 -6.46
N THR A 30 3.38 -6.03 -7.09
CA THR A 30 4.00 -5.80 -8.41
C THR A 30 4.97 -4.62 -8.44
N GLY A 31 4.97 -3.78 -7.40
CA GLY A 31 5.71 -2.51 -7.40
C GLY A 31 5.10 -1.42 -8.31
N ALA A 32 3.96 -1.67 -8.95
CA ALA A 32 3.29 -0.74 -9.85
C ALA A 32 2.20 0.08 -9.16
N GLY A 33 1.85 1.24 -9.72
CA GLY A 33 0.75 2.07 -9.20
C GLY A 33 1.15 3.03 -8.06
N GLY A 34 2.43 3.11 -7.72
CA GLY A 34 2.95 4.00 -6.70
C GLY A 34 4.47 4.07 -6.69
N ARG A 35 5.03 4.43 -5.53
CA ARG A 35 6.47 4.45 -5.26
C ARG A 35 6.78 3.48 -4.13
N MET A 36 7.91 2.80 -4.24
CA MET A 36 8.48 2.02 -3.15
C MET A 36 9.74 2.71 -2.67
N VAL A 37 9.85 2.91 -1.37
CA VAL A 37 11.03 3.47 -0.72
C VAL A 37 11.45 2.56 0.43
N MET A 38 12.73 2.59 0.75
CA MET A 38 13.32 1.81 1.84
C MET A 38 14.03 2.76 2.78
N THR A 39 13.93 2.52 4.08
CA THR A 39 14.76 3.22 5.07
C THR A 39 16.22 2.80 4.93
N ALA A 40 17.11 3.56 5.58
CA ALA A 40 18.55 3.31 5.52
C ALA A 40 18.91 1.89 6.02
N GLY A 41 18.26 1.39 7.07
CA GLY A 41 18.48 0.04 7.59
C GLY A 41 18.20 -1.05 6.56
N VAL A 42 17.06 -0.97 5.86
CA VAL A 42 16.71 -1.93 4.80
C VAL A 42 17.60 -1.75 3.57
N ALA A 43 17.89 -0.50 3.15
CA ALA A 43 18.71 -0.21 1.98
C ALA A 43 20.19 -0.61 2.14
N ALA A 44 20.68 -0.75 3.39
CA ALA A 44 22.02 -1.22 3.70
C ALA A 44 22.18 -2.75 3.59
N LEU A 45 21.09 -3.50 3.44
CA LEU A 45 21.13 -4.95 3.33
C LEU A 45 21.67 -5.42 1.97
N PRO A 46 22.23 -6.64 1.89
CA PRO A 46 22.58 -7.25 0.61
C PRO A 46 21.37 -7.33 -0.33
N ALA A 47 21.59 -7.13 -1.64
CA ALA A 47 20.53 -7.14 -2.64
C ALA A 47 19.68 -8.42 -2.63
N GLN A 48 20.29 -9.57 -2.32
CA GLN A 48 19.59 -10.85 -2.15
C GLN A 48 18.56 -10.80 -1.02
N GLU A 49 18.90 -10.17 0.11
CA GLU A 49 18.02 -10.02 1.27
C GLU A 49 16.90 -9.02 0.97
N ILE A 50 17.23 -7.90 0.30
CA ILE A 50 16.21 -6.95 -0.17
C ILE A 50 15.22 -7.64 -1.11
N GLY A 51 15.71 -8.47 -2.03
CA GLY A 51 14.85 -9.27 -2.92
C GLY A 51 13.95 -10.23 -2.16
N ALA A 52 14.47 -10.92 -1.13
CA ALA A 52 13.68 -11.79 -0.26
C ALA A 52 12.61 -11.01 0.52
N ILE A 53 12.93 -9.81 1.01
CA ILE A 53 11.98 -8.92 1.70
C ILE A 53 10.86 -8.50 0.76
N LEU A 54 11.18 -8.01 -0.44
CA LEU A 54 10.17 -7.61 -1.41
C LEU A 54 9.26 -8.77 -1.82
N LEU A 55 9.83 -9.98 -2.00
CA LEU A 55 9.05 -11.18 -2.30
C LEU A 55 8.14 -11.58 -1.12
N ALA A 56 8.61 -11.45 0.12
CA ALA A 56 7.80 -11.71 1.30
C ALA A 56 6.64 -10.71 1.42
N ILE A 57 6.88 -9.43 1.16
CA ILE A 57 5.83 -8.39 1.13
C ILE A 57 4.80 -8.69 0.04
N ALA A 58 5.26 -9.06 -1.16
CA ALA A 58 4.38 -9.39 -2.28
C ALA A 58 3.46 -10.59 -1.98
N ASN A 59 3.96 -11.59 -1.26
CA ASN A 59 3.21 -12.81 -0.95
C ASN A 59 2.47 -12.76 0.39
N PHE A 60 2.63 -11.71 1.20
CA PHE A 60 1.98 -11.61 2.50
C PHE A 60 0.45 -11.49 2.33
N ASP A 61 -0.27 -12.44 2.92
CA ASP A 61 -1.73 -12.58 2.87
C ASP A 61 -2.37 -12.79 4.26
N ALA A 62 -1.57 -12.79 5.34
CA ALA A 62 -2.02 -12.98 6.71
C ALA A 62 -2.62 -11.70 7.33
N PHE A 63 -3.53 -11.05 6.62
CA PHE A 63 -4.30 -9.90 7.13
C PHE A 63 -5.50 -10.40 7.94
N ASP A 64 -5.70 -9.80 9.10
CA ASP A 64 -6.82 -10.10 10.00
C ASP A 64 -7.34 -8.82 10.68
N GLU A 65 -8.41 -8.94 11.46
CA GLU A 65 -9.02 -7.79 12.16
C GLU A 65 -8.08 -7.11 13.16
N ASN A 66 -7.02 -7.78 13.62
CA ASN A 66 -6.08 -7.21 14.58
C ASN A 66 -5.00 -6.36 13.90
N ASN A 67 -4.53 -6.79 12.72
CA ASN A 67 -3.44 -6.12 12.00
C ASN A 67 -3.92 -5.22 10.84
N ASP A 68 -5.14 -5.40 10.35
CA ASP A 68 -5.76 -4.59 9.30
C ASP A 68 -7.24 -4.32 9.61
N PRO A 69 -7.54 -3.51 10.63
CA PRO A 69 -8.92 -3.22 11.06
C PRO A 69 -9.75 -2.47 9.99
N TYR A 70 -9.10 -1.91 8.98
CA TYR A 70 -9.74 -1.19 7.88
C TYR A 70 -9.89 -2.03 6.62
N ASP A 71 -9.35 -3.25 6.60
CA ASP A 71 -9.40 -4.19 5.47
C ASP A 71 -8.88 -3.53 4.17
N THR A 72 -7.76 -2.80 4.28
CA THR A 72 -7.14 -2.05 3.17
C THR A 72 -5.73 -2.53 2.82
N HIS A 73 -5.15 -3.46 3.57
CA HIS A 73 -3.80 -3.99 3.38
C HIS A 73 -2.73 -2.88 3.30
N ASP A 74 -2.89 -1.81 4.09
CA ASP A 74 -2.03 -0.64 4.01
C ASP A 74 -0.76 -0.76 4.86
N CYS A 75 -0.71 -1.67 5.82
CA CYS A 75 0.49 -1.97 6.59
C CYS A 75 0.49 -3.41 7.08
N ALA A 76 1.69 -3.94 7.35
CA ALA A 76 1.82 -5.17 8.11
C ALA A 76 3.21 -5.29 8.72
N LEU A 77 3.29 -6.14 9.73
CA LEU A 77 4.53 -6.62 10.30
C LEU A 77 4.73 -8.08 9.86
N LEU A 78 5.91 -8.41 9.35
CA LEU A 78 6.22 -9.74 8.86
C LEU A 78 7.66 -10.12 9.18
N TYR A 79 7.99 -11.41 8.99
CA TYR A 79 9.32 -11.94 9.21
C TYR A 79 9.93 -12.49 7.92
N VAL A 80 11.23 -12.24 7.75
CA VAL A 80 12.07 -12.81 6.69
C VAL A 80 13.26 -13.47 7.35
N GLY A 81 13.19 -14.80 7.54
CA GLY A 81 14.06 -15.50 8.48
C GLY A 81 13.80 -14.99 9.91
N ASP A 82 14.87 -14.68 10.64
CA ASP A 82 14.78 -14.13 11.99
C ASP A 82 14.56 -12.60 12.02
N ARG A 83 14.49 -11.96 10.85
CA ARG A 83 14.36 -10.50 10.77
C ARG A 83 12.91 -10.08 10.71
N GLN A 84 12.53 -9.21 11.63
CA GLN A 84 11.24 -8.51 11.61
C GLN A 84 11.30 -7.31 10.67
N LEU A 85 10.26 -7.17 9.84
CA LEU A 85 10.09 -6.08 8.88
C LEU A 85 8.73 -5.43 9.10
N PHE A 86 8.67 -4.13 8.85
CA PHE A 86 7.43 -3.38 8.79
C PHE A 86 7.32 -2.69 7.42
N PHE A 87 6.15 -2.77 6.81
CA PHE A 87 5.82 -1.91 5.68
C PHE A 87 4.53 -1.14 5.96
N LYS A 88 4.43 0.03 5.35
CA LYS A 88 3.21 0.84 5.33
C LYS A 88 3.03 1.56 4.00
N LEU A 89 1.81 1.91 3.66
CA LEU A 89 1.42 2.65 2.48
C LEU A 89 0.79 3.98 2.89
N ASP A 90 1.46 5.08 2.56
CA ASP A 90 0.92 6.43 2.74
C ASP A 90 0.28 6.94 1.44
N TYR A 91 -0.78 7.75 1.58
CA TYR A 91 -1.54 8.33 0.47
C TYR A 91 -1.31 9.83 0.37
N TYR A 92 -0.54 10.26 -0.61
CA TYR A 92 -0.24 11.67 -0.85
C TYR A 92 -1.01 12.22 -2.05
N ASP A 93 -1.22 13.54 -2.08
CA ASP A 93 -1.62 14.24 -3.30
C ASP A 93 -0.57 14.08 -4.42
N ARG A 94 -0.93 14.49 -5.64
CA ARG A 94 -0.03 14.41 -6.81
C ARG A 94 1.24 15.27 -6.67
N ALA A 95 1.26 16.22 -5.74
CA ALA A 95 2.40 17.09 -5.47
C ALA A 95 3.33 16.54 -4.37
N LEU A 96 2.94 15.45 -3.68
CA LEU A 96 3.62 14.93 -2.48
C LEU A 96 3.73 15.97 -1.36
N ALA A 97 2.80 16.92 -1.31
CA ALA A 97 2.83 18.01 -0.33
C ALA A 97 1.85 17.78 0.83
N ASN A 98 0.73 17.11 0.56
CA ASN A 98 -0.33 16.84 1.54
C ASN A 98 -0.85 15.41 1.40
N LEU A 99 -1.72 15.03 2.33
CA LEU A 99 -2.51 13.80 2.21
C LEU A 99 -3.45 13.90 1.00
N SER A 100 -3.63 12.77 0.31
CA SER A 100 -4.57 12.69 -0.81
C SER A 100 -6.00 12.99 -0.34
N PRO A 101 -6.80 13.74 -1.12
CA PRO A 101 -8.22 13.93 -0.83
C PRO A 101 -9.03 12.63 -1.03
N ASP A 102 -8.51 11.68 -1.83
CA ASP A 102 -9.20 10.44 -2.11
C ASP A 102 -8.22 9.28 -2.40
N ALA A 103 -7.89 8.49 -1.36
CA ALA A 103 -7.06 7.30 -1.51
C ALA A 103 -7.59 6.30 -2.56
N SER A 104 -8.90 6.19 -2.78
CA SER A 104 -9.47 5.25 -3.76
C SER A 104 -9.29 5.67 -5.22
N ASP A 105 -8.90 6.93 -5.46
CA ASP A 105 -8.69 7.49 -6.80
C ASP A 105 -7.19 7.67 -7.11
N PRO A 106 -6.62 6.85 -8.02
CA PRO A 106 -5.21 6.95 -8.41
C PRO A 106 -4.91 8.20 -9.28
N ALA A 107 -5.91 8.88 -9.83
CA ALA A 107 -5.69 10.11 -10.60
C ALA A 107 -5.28 11.28 -9.70
N VAL A 108 -5.72 11.29 -8.44
CA VAL A 108 -5.41 12.32 -7.44
C VAL A 108 -4.45 11.86 -6.34
N THR A 109 -4.15 10.56 -6.27
CA THR A 109 -3.27 9.96 -5.25
C THR A 109 -1.93 9.53 -5.82
N ILE A 110 -0.86 9.72 -5.05
CA ILE A 110 0.38 8.95 -5.15
C ILE A 110 0.48 8.08 -3.90
N ARG A 111 0.52 6.75 -4.11
CA ARG A 111 0.81 5.79 -3.04
C ARG A 111 2.30 5.65 -2.85
N VAL A 112 2.75 5.72 -1.61
CA VAL A 112 4.15 5.49 -1.25
C VAL A 112 4.21 4.35 -0.25
N MET A 113 4.77 3.21 -0.67
CA MET A 113 5.08 2.11 0.22
C MET A 113 6.46 2.33 0.81
N THR A 114 6.55 2.41 2.13
CA THR A 114 7.82 2.47 2.87
C THR A 114 8.08 1.12 3.49
N VAL A 115 9.25 0.54 3.21
CA VAL A 115 9.74 -0.69 3.83
C VAL A 115 10.84 -0.33 4.84
N MET A 116 10.69 -0.78 6.08
CA MET A 116 11.59 -0.41 7.17
C MET A 116 11.80 -1.52 8.18
N LEU A 117 12.84 -1.38 8.99
CA LEU A 117 12.99 -2.16 10.22
C LEU A 117 12.03 -1.60 11.28
N PRO A 118 11.45 -2.42 12.18
CA PRO A 118 10.52 -1.95 13.20
C PRO A 118 11.09 -0.87 14.12
N GLU A 119 12.42 -0.86 14.33
CA GLU A 119 13.09 0.14 15.17
C GLU A 119 13.26 1.51 14.48
N GLU A 120 12.98 1.60 13.19
CA GLU A 120 13.01 2.84 12.39
C GLU A 120 11.64 3.52 12.27
N TYR A 121 10.60 2.93 12.87
CA TYR A 121 9.25 3.49 12.97
C TYR A 121 9.06 4.26 14.28
#